data_AF-A0A925GIM7-F1
#
_entry.id   AF-A0A925GIM7-F1
#
_cell.length_a   1.000
_cell.length_b   1.000
_cell.length_c   1.000
_cell.angle_alpha   90.00
_cell.angle_beta   90.00
_cell.angle_gamma   90.00
#
_symmetry.space_group_name_H-M   'P 1'
#
loop_
_entity.id
_entity.type
_entity.pdbx_description
1 polymer ?
#
loop_
_entity_poly.entity_id
_entity_poly.type
_entity_poly.pdbx_seq_one_letter_code
_entity_poly.pdbx_strand_id
1 'polypeptide(L)'
;MAKRLKPLIKPAGQSPGTLTYVGKQTLRNTRVTLTEYDEHTHRIIEIPTLNECALLRPSSLVSWINVDGIGNPEAVSTIGKAFGLHPLLLEDVLNTEQKPKIEHYDQAIFVVMKMMEFNPRTHEIETEHVSLVLGPSFLISFQEEREGDPFDPVRLRLTNALGRIRRSGADYLFYALMDTIVDNYFVVLENLGERLEELEGEIINNAGSQSQRLLYAQKRELILMRKFVWP
;
A
#
# COMPACT_ATOMS: atom_id res chain seq x y z
N MET A 1 22.49 -16.21 -8.35
CA MET A 1 21.41 -16.92 -7.63
C MET A 1 20.76 -15.91 -6.70
N ALA A 2 19.59 -15.39 -7.05
CA ALA A 2 18.85 -14.50 -6.15
C ALA A 2 18.56 -15.27 -4.84
N LYS A 3 19.13 -14.77 -3.73
CA LYS A 3 18.94 -15.31 -2.39
C LYS A 3 17.45 -15.25 -2.10
N ARG A 4 16.86 -16.40 -1.79
CA ARG A 4 15.54 -16.55 -1.18
C ARG A 4 15.36 -15.46 -0.11
N LEU A 5 14.56 -14.42 -0.37
CA LEU A 5 14.03 -13.61 0.73
C LEU A 5 13.10 -14.56 1.47
N LYS A 6 13.58 -15.11 2.61
CA LYS A 6 12.70 -15.86 3.51
C LYS A 6 11.55 -14.91 3.87
N PRO A 7 10.29 -15.38 3.88
CA PRO A 7 9.19 -14.55 4.35
C PRO A 7 9.54 -14.06 5.74
N LEU A 8 9.31 -12.78 6.01
CA LEU A 8 9.53 -12.22 7.33
C LEU A 8 8.46 -12.80 8.26
N ILE A 9 8.88 -13.57 9.26
CA ILE A 9 7.93 -14.32 10.10
C ILE A 9 7.67 -13.51 11.36
N LYS A 10 6.39 -13.24 11.63
CA LYS A 10 5.96 -12.71 12.93
C LYS A 10 6.41 -13.67 14.05
N PRO A 11 7.05 -13.18 15.13
CA PRO A 11 7.45 -14.04 16.24
C PRO A 11 6.27 -14.82 16.83
N ALA A 12 6.41 -16.14 16.96
CA ALA A 12 5.36 -17.01 17.51
C ALA A 12 5.16 -16.77 19.01
N GLY A 13 3.93 -16.97 19.50
CA GLY A 13 3.60 -16.91 20.94
C GLY A 13 3.38 -15.51 21.52
N GLN A 14 3.36 -14.47 20.68
CA GLN A 14 2.96 -13.13 21.12
C GLN A 14 1.47 -13.07 21.45
N SER A 15 1.11 -12.22 22.42
CA SER A 15 -0.30 -11.94 22.73
C SER A 15 -0.96 -11.23 21.54
N PRO A 16 -2.21 -11.56 21.18
CA PRO A 16 -2.94 -10.85 20.13
C PRO A 16 -2.97 -9.33 20.39
N GLY A 17 -2.75 -8.53 19.35
CA GLY A 17 -2.67 -7.06 19.43
C GLY A 17 -1.27 -6.53 19.77
N THR A 18 -0.25 -7.39 19.83
CA THR A 18 1.15 -6.96 20.01
C THR A 18 1.66 -6.33 18.71
N LEU A 19 2.05 -5.06 18.79
CA LEU A 19 2.51 -4.27 17.65
C LEU A 19 3.99 -4.53 17.38
N THR A 20 4.27 -5.51 16.51
CA THR A 20 5.62 -5.83 16.02
C THR A 20 5.66 -5.59 14.53
N TYR A 21 6.55 -4.70 14.07
CA TYR A 21 6.79 -4.52 12.64
C TYR A 21 7.48 -5.76 12.04
N VAL A 22 6.87 -6.33 11.01
CA VAL A 22 7.36 -7.45 10.23
C VAL A 22 7.49 -6.98 8.79
N GLY A 23 8.61 -6.34 8.48
CA GLY A 23 8.93 -5.80 7.17
C GLY A 23 10.43 -5.51 7.04
N LYS A 24 10.87 -5.08 5.85
CA LYS A 24 12.28 -4.67 5.69
C LYS A 24 12.52 -3.41 6.53
N GLN A 25 13.60 -3.42 7.31
CA GLN A 25 14.00 -2.26 8.11
C GLN A 25 14.40 -1.12 7.17
N THR A 26 13.87 0.07 7.46
CA THR A 26 14.22 1.29 6.77
C THR A 26 14.89 2.29 7.71
N LEU A 27 15.74 3.14 7.13
CA LEU A 27 16.37 4.28 7.80
C LEU A 27 15.49 5.55 7.77
N ARG A 28 14.36 5.56 7.04
CA ARG A 28 13.52 6.76 6.94
C ARG A 28 12.50 6.84 8.07
N ASN A 29 12.24 8.07 8.48
CA ASN A 29 11.24 8.38 9.50
C ASN A 29 9.84 8.28 8.92
N THR A 30 8.89 7.85 9.76
CA THR A 30 7.45 7.93 9.46
C THR A 30 7.04 9.37 9.19
N ARG A 31 6.28 9.58 8.12
CA ARG A 31 5.67 10.86 7.80
C ARG A 31 4.17 10.71 7.72
N VAL A 32 3.47 11.64 8.33
CA VAL A 32 2.01 11.68 8.34
C VAL A 32 1.55 12.94 7.61
N THR A 33 0.69 12.77 6.63
CA THR A 33 0.09 13.88 5.88
C THR A 33 -1.42 13.81 6.01
N LEU A 34 -2.02 14.89 6.49
CA LEU A 34 -3.47 15.08 6.57
C LEU A 34 -3.94 15.90 5.37
N THR A 35 -4.80 15.33 4.54
CA THR A 35 -5.54 16.06 3.52
C THR A 35 -6.99 16.16 3.95
N GLU A 36 -7.52 17.36 4.11
CA GLU A 36 -8.93 17.58 4.41
C GLU A 36 -9.64 18.31 3.30
N TYR A 37 -10.87 17.90 3.00
CA TYR A 37 -11.64 18.53 1.95
C TYR A 37 -13.15 18.44 2.13
N ASP A 38 -13.82 19.37 1.46
CA ASP A 38 -15.20 19.32 1.01
C ASP A 38 -15.27 19.94 -0.40
N GLU A 39 -16.46 20.30 -0.87
CA GLU A 39 -16.66 20.93 -2.18
C GLU A 39 -15.90 22.26 -2.34
N HIS A 40 -15.67 23.01 -1.27
CA HIS A 40 -15.15 24.38 -1.29
C HIS A 40 -13.77 24.52 -0.65
N THR A 41 -13.50 23.76 0.40
CA THR A 41 -12.25 23.69 1.17
C THR A 41 -11.39 22.50 0.75
N HIS A 42 -10.09 22.73 0.58
CA HIS A 42 -9.08 21.68 0.43
C HIS A 42 -7.80 22.16 1.11
N ARG A 43 -7.25 21.37 2.02
CA ARG A 43 -5.99 21.68 2.71
C ARG A 43 -5.15 20.42 2.89
N ILE A 44 -3.84 20.60 2.80
CA ILE A 44 -2.85 19.56 3.03
C ILE A 44 -1.93 20.05 4.15
N ILE A 45 -1.78 19.24 5.18
CA ILE A 45 -0.99 19.54 6.38
C ILE A 45 -0.07 18.35 6.64
N GLU A 46 1.23 18.60 6.70
CA GLU A 46 2.19 17.61 7.21
C GLU A 46 2.19 17.67 8.73
N ILE A 47 2.01 16.51 9.38
CA ILE A 47 1.99 16.41 10.83
C ILE A 47 3.41 16.07 11.31
N PRO A 48 4.12 17.00 11.95
CA PRO A 48 5.56 16.88 12.18
C PRO A 48 5.91 15.98 13.37
N THR A 49 4.98 15.76 14.31
CA THR A 49 5.26 15.03 15.56
C THR A 49 4.21 13.98 15.90
N LEU A 50 4.63 12.95 16.64
CA LEU A 50 3.73 11.94 17.19
C LEU A 50 2.70 12.54 18.16
N ASN A 51 3.09 13.55 18.94
CA ASN A 51 2.19 14.25 19.85
C ASN A 51 1.04 14.91 19.07
N GLU A 52 1.33 15.51 17.92
CA GLU A 52 0.28 16.09 17.07
C GLU A 52 -0.56 15.02 16.39
N CYS A 53 0.02 13.87 16.02
CA CYS A 53 -0.76 12.71 15.55
C CYS A 53 -1.80 12.26 16.59
N ALA A 54 -1.46 12.30 17.88
CA ALA A 54 -2.36 11.95 18.97
C ALA A 54 -3.54 12.92 19.13
N LEU A 55 -3.45 14.13 18.56
CA LEU A 55 -4.49 15.16 18.59
C LEU A 55 -5.43 15.10 17.39
N LEU A 56 -5.12 14.28 16.37
CA LEU A 56 -5.97 14.11 15.19
C LEU A 56 -7.34 13.54 15.60
N ARG A 57 -8.41 14.11 15.07
CA ARG A 57 -9.78 13.65 15.30
C ARG A 57 -10.57 13.71 13.99
N PRO A 58 -11.63 12.89 13.84
CA PRO A 58 -12.56 13.05 12.74
C PRO A 58 -13.06 14.49 12.66
N SER A 59 -13.01 15.05 11.46
CA SER A 59 -13.45 16.40 11.14
C SER A 59 -14.87 16.39 10.58
N SER A 60 -15.49 17.57 10.46
CA SER A 60 -16.70 17.74 9.63
C SER A 60 -16.38 17.66 8.14
N LEU A 61 -15.11 17.88 7.78
CA LEU A 61 -14.57 17.63 6.45
C LEU A 61 -14.24 16.14 6.28
N VAL A 62 -14.09 15.70 5.03
CA VAL A 62 -13.49 14.39 4.76
C VAL A 62 -11.99 14.49 5.03
N SER A 63 -11.46 13.59 5.86
CA SER A 63 -10.03 13.55 6.22
C SER A 63 -9.34 12.34 5.61
N TRP A 64 -8.29 12.55 4.83
CA TRP A 64 -7.36 11.51 4.41
C TRP A 64 -6.05 11.63 5.19
N ILE A 65 -5.73 10.63 6.00
CA ILE A 65 -4.50 10.53 6.76
C ILE A 65 -3.59 9.54 6.04
N ASN A 66 -2.55 10.05 5.40
CA ASN A 66 -1.55 9.24 4.73
C ASN A 66 -0.33 9.04 5.62
N VAL A 67 -0.11 7.81 6.07
CA VAL A 67 0.99 7.38 6.93
C VAL A 67 1.99 6.60 6.09
N ASP A 68 3.12 7.23 5.77
CA ASP A 68 4.22 6.56 5.07
C ASP A 68 5.31 6.23 6.07
N GLY A 69 5.73 4.97 6.14
CA GLY A 69 6.72 4.53 7.11
C GLY A 69 6.09 3.80 8.30
N ILE A 70 5.40 2.68 8.07
CA ILE A 70 4.86 1.84 9.16
C ILE A 70 5.94 1.11 9.99
N GLY A 71 7.22 1.24 9.62
CA GLY A 71 8.36 0.74 10.39
C GLY A 71 8.49 1.30 11.81
N ASN A 72 7.67 2.31 12.17
CA ASN A 72 7.52 2.82 13.53
C ASN A 72 6.19 2.38 14.16
N PRO A 73 6.17 1.29 14.96
CA PRO A 73 4.97 0.83 15.66
C PRO A 73 4.33 1.87 16.60
N GLU A 74 5.11 2.79 17.17
CA GLU A 74 4.60 3.83 18.06
C GLU A 74 3.74 4.84 17.29
N ALA A 75 4.16 5.22 16.07
CA ALA A 75 3.37 6.08 15.19
C ALA A 75 2.03 5.44 14.82
N VAL A 76 2.07 4.16 14.39
CA VAL A 76 0.88 3.38 14.04
C VAL A 76 -0.05 3.24 15.25
N SER A 77 0.50 2.94 16.44
CA SER A 77 -0.27 2.87 17.68
C SER A 77 -0.95 4.20 18.03
N THR A 78 -0.22 5.30 17.89
CA THR A 78 -0.70 6.65 18.23
C THR A 78 -1.87 7.06 17.36
N ILE A 79 -1.75 6.86 16.04
CA ILE A 79 -2.82 7.13 15.07
C ILE A 79 -3.99 6.18 15.32
N GLY A 80 -3.72 4.90 15.53
CA GLY A 80 -4.74 3.91 15.85
C GLY A 80 -5.58 4.30 17.07
N LYS A 81 -4.95 4.75 18.16
CA LYS A 81 -5.66 5.24 19.35
C LYS A 81 -6.46 6.50 19.07
N ALA A 82 -5.92 7.44 18.30
CA ALA A 82 -6.60 8.71 17.97
C ALA A 82 -7.92 8.49 17.20
N PHE A 83 -8.01 7.43 16.41
CA PHE A 83 -9.18 7.05 15.61
C PHE A 83 -9.95 5.84 16.15
N GLY A 84 -9.58 5.30 17.32
CA GLY A 84 -10.28 4.18 17.94
C GLY A 84 -10.15 2.85 17.18
N LEU A 85 -9.04 2.63 16.49
CA LEU A 85 -8.81 1.42 15.68
C LEU A 85 -8.54 0.20 16.57
N HIS A 86 -9.07 -0.95 16.16
CA HIS A 86 -8.90 -2.20 16.90
C HIS A 86 -7.43 -2.66 16.92
N PRO A 87 -6.88 -3.14 18.05
CA PRO A 87 -5.48 -3.56 18.13
C PRO A 87 -5.08 -4.66 17.13
N LEU A 88 -5.99 -5.58 16.79
CA LEU A 88 -5.74 -6.62 15.78
C LEU A 88 -5.57 -6.06 14.36
N LEU A 89 -6.31 -4.99 14.03
CA LEU A 89 -6.13 -4.27 12.76
C LEU A 89 -4.73 -3.66 12.70
N LEU A 90 -4.28 -3.01 13.77
CA LEU A 90 -2.95 -2.39 13.84
C LEU A 90 -1.82 -3.42 13.79
N GLU A 91 -2.05 -4.60 14.34
CA GLU A 91 -1.15 -5.74 14.20
C GLU A 91 -0.98 -6.14 12.72
N ASP A 92 -2.08 -6.18 11.97
CA ASP A 92 -2.04 -6.51 10.54
C ASP A 92 -1.42 -5.42 9.68
N VAL A 93 -1.63 -4.15 10.04
CA VAL A 93 -0.93 -3.00 9.42
C VAL A 93 0.59 -3.18 9.51
N LEU A 94 1.09 -3.67 10.66
CA LEU A 94 2.52 -3.85 10.89
C LEU A 94 3.09 -5.15 10.30
N ASN A 95 2.23 -6.04 9.79
CA ASN A 95 2.65 -7.31 9.21
C ASN A 95 2.62 -7.23 7.68
N THR A 96 3.77 -6.91 7.07
CA THR A 96 3.83 -6.65 5.64
C THR A 96 3.71 -7.91 4.78
N GLU A 97 3.78 -9.11 5.39
CA GLU A 97 3.53 -10.39 4.71
C GLU A 97 2.05 -10.76 4.60
N GLN A 98 1.13 -9.95 5.15
CA GLN A 98 -0.31 -10.19 5.04
C GLN A 98 -0.74 -10.28 3.57
N LYS A 99 -1.63 -11.24 3.30
CA LYS A 99 -2.33 -11.31 2.03
C LYS A 99 -3.41 -10.23 1.95
N PRO A 100 -3.76 -9.78 0.74
CA PRO A 100 -4.91 -8.91 0.57
C PRO A 100 -6.17 -9.52 1.16
N LYS A 101 -6.93 -8.69 1.88
CA LYS A 101 -8.16 -9.07 2.58
C LYS A 101 -9.01 -7.85 2.87
N ILE A 102 -10.28 -8.11 3.18
CA ILE A 102 -11.22 -7.11 3.71
C ILE A 102 -11.80 -7.62 5.02
N GLU A 103 -11.87 -6.75 6.01
CA GLU A 103 -12.45 -7.02 7.32
C GLU A 103 -13.40 -5.88 7.71
N HIS A 104 -14.54 -6.26 8.26
CA HIS A 104 -15.52 -5.32 8.79
C HIS A 104 -15.36 -5.23 10.30
N TYR A 105 -15.16 -4.01 10.78
CA TYR A 105 -15.24 -3.65 12.19
C TYR A 105 -16.47 -2.78 12.40
N ASP A 106 -16.96 -2.66 13.64
CA ASP A 106 -18.21 -1.96 13.96
C ASP A 106 -18.28 -0.53 13.40
N GLN A 107 -17.14 0.18 13.34
CA GLN A 107 -17.06 1.58 12.89
C GLN A 107 -16.05 1.80 11.77
N ALA A 108 -15.48 0.73 11.19
CA ALA A 108 -14.48 0.86 10.14
C ALA A 108 -14.48 -0.34 9.19
N ILE A 109 -14.10 -0.08 7.94
CA ILE A 109 -13.73 -1.13 6.98
C ILE A 109 -12.21 -1.12 6.87
N PHE A 110 -11.60 -2.28 7.07
CA PHE A 110 -10.17 -2.47 6.92
C PHE A 110 -9.88 -3.28 5.66
N VAL A 111 -8.98 -2.78 4.82
CA VAL A 111 -8.52 -3.47 3.63
C VAL A 111 -7.01 -3.51 3.59
N VAL A 112 -6.47 -4.69 3.30
CA VAL A 112 -5.06 -4.89 2.97
C VAL A 112 -4.95 -5.13 1.47
N MET A 113 -4.00 -4.47 0.82
CA MET A 113 -3.66 -4.70 -0.59
C MET A 113 -2.14 -4.72 -0.77
N LYS A 114 -1.70 -5.02 -2.00
CA LYS A 114 -0.30 -4.89 -2.41
C LYS A 114 -0.19 -3.86 -3.52
N MET A 115 0.59 -2.81 -3.32
CA MET A 115 1.08 -2.04 -4.46
C MET A 115 2.16 -2.87 -5.17
N MET A 116 2.20 -2.78 -6.49
CA MET A 116 3.18 -3.49 -7.31
C MET A 116 3.80 -2.52 -8.29
N GLU A 117 5.10 -2.59 -8.49
CA GLU A 117 5.81 -1.82 -9.50
C GLU A 117 6.75 -2.75 -10.27
N PHE A 118 6.82 -2.57 -11.58
CA PHE A 118 7.77 -3.31 -12.39
C PHE A 118 9.09 -2.53 -12.44
N ASN A 119 10.17 -3.13 -11.95
CA ASN A 119 11.49 -2.50 -12.03
C ASN A 119 12.14 -2.79 -13.40
N PRO A 120 12.30 -1.79 -14.29
CA PRO A 120 12.81 -2.03 -15.64
C PRO A 120 14.30 -2.43 -15.67
N ARG A 121 15.04 -2.24 -14.58
CA ARG A 121 16.47 -2.61 -14.49
C ARG A 121 16.67 -4.06 -14.06
N THR A 122 15.82 -4.54 -13.15
CA THR A 122 15.91 -5.92 -12.64
C THR A 122 14.96 -6.86 -13.37
N HIS A 123 13.92 -6.32 -14.02
CA HIS A 123 12.77 -7.04 -14.57
C HIS A 123 12.02 -7.87 -13.52
N GLU A 124 12.02 -7.41 -12.28
CA GLU A 124 11.33 -8.02 -11.14
C GLU A 124 10.18 -7.11 -10.69
N ILE A 125 9.13 -7.72 -10.15
CA ILE A 125 8.03 -6.99 -9.51
C ILE A 125 8.45 -6.66 -8.09
N GLU A 126 8.45 -5.39 -7.76
CA GLU A 126 8.57 -4.89 -6.41
C GLU A 126 7.17 -4.76 -5.82
N THR A 127 6.98 -5.21 -4.57
CA THR A 127 5.68 -5.20 -3.91
C THR A 127 5.76 -4.45 -2.59
N GLU A 128 4.77 -3.61 -2.33
CA GLU A 128 4.63 -2.88 -1.08
C GLU A 128 3.29 -3.22 -0.42
N HIS A 129 3.30 -3.45 0.88
CA HIS A 129 2.11 -3.57 1.71
C HIS A 129 1.45 -2.19 1.89
N VAL A 130 0.16 -2.14 1.54
CA VAL A 130 -0.70 -0.99 1.86
C VAL A 130 -1.91 -1.47 2.63
N SER A 131 -2.23 -0.72 3.67
CA SER A 131 -3.40 -0.93 4.51
C SER A 131 -4.28 0.32 4.47
N LEU A 132 -5.57 0.15 4.21
CA LEU A 132 -6.57 1.21 4.13
C LEU A 132 -7.63 1.01 5.21
N VAL A 133 -7.96 2.08 5.95
CA VAL A 133 -8.98 2.07 7.00
C VAL A 133 -10.00 3.16 6.71
N LEU A 134 -11.19 2.75 6.26
CA LEU A 134 -12.31 3.65 6.01
C LEU A 134 -13.18 3.76 7.27
N GLY A 135 -13.29 4.96 7.83
CA GLY A 135 -14.26 5.31 8.87
C GLY A 135 -15.38 6.21 8.34
N PRO A 136 -16.23 6.79 9.22
CA PRO A 136 -17.41 7.57 8.80
C PRO A 136 -17.10 8.83 7.98
N SER A 137 -16.06 9.58 8.35
CA SER A 137 -15.63 10.81 7.65
C SER A 137 -14.14 10.84 7.36
N PHE A 138 -13.44 9.72 7.54
CA PHE A 138 -12.00 9.65 7.36
C PHE A 138 -11.57 8.38 6.62
N LEU A 139 -10.41 8.48 5.99
CA LEU A 139 -9.67 7.37 5.40
C LEU A 139 -8.23 7.45 5.89
N ILE A 140 -7.68 6.34 6.37
CA ILE A 140 -6.26 6.24 6.73
C ILE A 140 -5.58 5.28 5.76
N SER A 141 -4.50 5.71 5.12
CA SER A 141 -3.60 4.82 4.37
C SER A 141 -2.30 4.63 5.16
N PHE A 142 -1.87 3.39 5.28
CA PHE A 142 -0.63 2.97 5.91
C PHE A 142 0.26 2.30 4.87
N GLN A 143 1.46 2.84 4.62
CA GLN A 143 2.41 2.41 3.60
C GLN A 143 3.78 2.06 4.23
N GLU A 144 4.51 1.10 3.64
CA GLU A 144 5.83 0.65 4.15
C GLU A 144 6.84 1.79 4.11
N GLU A 145 7.10 2.35 2.93
CA GLU A 145 8.05 3.45 2.75
C GLU A 145 8.06 4.00 1.31
N ARG A 146 8.22 5.33 1.21
CA ARG A 146 8.41 6.13 -0.01
C ARG A 146 9.57 5.69 -0.91
N GLU A 147 9.26 5.20 -2.10
CA GLU A 147 9.73 5.83 -3.35
C GLU A 147 8.56 5.96 -4.32
N GLY A 148 7.68 6.93 -4.01
CA GLY A 148 6.44 7.10 -4.76
C GLY A 148 5.34 6.17 -4.24
N ASP A 149 4.12 6.50 -4.64
CA ASP A 149 2.97 5.62 -4.54
C ASP A 149 2.06 5.94 -5.74
N PRO A 150 1.13 5.05 -6.13
CA PRO A 150 0.34 5.28 -7.32
C PRO A 150 -0.72 6.39 -7.10
N PHE A 151 -0.85 7.00 -5.92
CA PHE A 151 -1.98 7.88 -5.57
C PHE A 151 -1.87 9.33 -6.06
N ASP A 152 -0.82 9.71 -6.77
CA ASP A 152 -0.67 11.06 -7.32
C ASP A 152 -1.84 11.55 -8.19
N PRO A 153 -2.47 10.71 -9.05
CA PRO A 153 -3.68 11.09 -9.77
C PRO A 153 -4.83 11.47 -8.83
N VAL A 154 -4.96 10.79 -7.68
CA VAL A 154 -5.99 11.10 -6.67
C VAL A 154 -5.68 12.43 -5.98
N ARG A 155 -4.42 12.67 -5.60
CA ARG A 155 -3.95 13.95 -5.04
C ARG A 155 -4.20 15.11 -5.99
N LEU A 156 -3.92 14.92 -7.29
CA LEU A 156 -4.13 15.94 -8.31
C LEU A 156 -5.62 16.25 -8.50
N ARG A 157 -6.48 15.22 -8.50
CA ARG A 157 -7.94 15.39 -8.59
C ARG A 157 -8.51 16.12 -7.37
N LEU A 158 -8.01 15.84 -6.16
CA LEU A 158 -8.37 16.59 -4.95
C LEU A 158 -7.93 18.05 -5.04
N THR A 159 -6.66 18.30 -5.39
CA THR A 159 -6.08 19.65 -5.46
C THR A 159 -6.82 20.52 -6.49
N ASN A 160 -7.10 19.98 -7.67
CA ASN A 160 -7.71 20.71 -8.78
C ASN A 160 -9.25 20.61 -8.82
N ALA A 161 -9.88 20.01 -7.79
CA ALA A 161 -11.33 19.81 -7.72
C ALA A 161 -11.92 19.08 -8.97
N LEU A 162 -11.20 18.10 -9.50
CA LEU A 162 -11.60 17.41 -10.74
C LEU A 162 -12.67 16.34 -10.49
N GLY A 163 -13.71 16.37 -11.31
CA GLY A 163 -14.81 15.40 -11.28
C GLY A 163 -15.70 15.54 -10.04
N ARG A 164 -15.94 14.43 -9.34
CA ARG A 164 -16.82 14.40 -8.16
C ARG A 164 -16.10 14.21 -6.82
N ILE A 165 -14.78 14.03 -6.82
CA ILE A 165 -14.05 13.54 -5.64
C ILE A 165 -14.26 14.42 -4.40
N ARG A 166 -14.25 15.74 -4.56
CA ARG A 166 -14.46 16.70 -3.46
C ARG A 166 -15.90 16.81 -2.96
N ARG A 167 -16.87 16.40 -3.78
CA ARG A 167 -18.30 16.40 -3.46
C ARG A 167 -18.77 15.07 -2.87
N SER A 168 -17.89 14.08 -2.82
CA SER A 168 -18.15 12.74 -2.28
C SER A 168 -17.56 12.57 -0.88
N GLY A 169 -18.00 11.53 -0.18
CA GLY A 169 -17.48 11.15 1.13
C GLY A 169 -16.15 10.39 1.08
N ALA A 170 -15.70 9.98 2.26
CA ALA A 170 -14.50 9.16 2.45
C ALA A 170 -14.58 7.80 1.73
N ASP A 171 -15.79 7.28 1.53
CA ASP A 171 -16.10 6.06 0.80
C ASP A 171 -15.68 6.14 -0.68
N TYR A 172 -15.95 7.26 -1.34
CA TYR A 172 -15.53 7.46 -2.72
C TYR A 172 -14.01 7.66 -2.84
N LEU A 173 -13.38 8.31 -1.85
CA LEU A 173 -11.92 8.39 -1.80
C LEU A 173 -11.30 7.01 -1.61
N PHE A 174 -11.87 6.21 -0.71
CA PHE A 174 -11.44 4.83 -0.49
C PHE A 174 -11.53 4.00 -1.78
N TYR A 175 -12.65 4.10 -2.49
CA TYR A 175 -12.77 3.54 -3.84
C TYR A 175 -11.66 4.05 -4.77
N ALA A 176 -11.46 5.37 -4.86
CA ALA A 176 -10.47 5.96 -5.78
C ALA A 176 -9.04 5.51 -5.50
N LEU A 177 -8.65 5.34 -4.22
CA LEU A 177 -7.32 4.79 -3.88
C LEU A 177 -7.20 3.33 -4.31
N MET A 178 -8.22 2.49 -4.04
CA MET A 178 -8.20 1.09 -4.46
C MET A 178 -8.18 0.93 -5.98
N ASP A 179 -9.00 1.71 -6.69
CA ASP A 179 -9.07 1.78 -8.16
C ASP A 179 -7.69 2.09 -8.75
N THR A 180 -7.01 3.07 -8.16
CA THR A 180 -5.64 3.44 -8.54
C THR A 180 -4.62 2.31 -8.33
N ILE A 181 -4.73 1.53 -7.24
CA ILE A 181 -3.87 0.34 -7.03
C ILE A 181 -4.16 -0.74 -8.08
N VAL A 182 -5.44 -0.98 -8.38
CA VAL A 182 -5.86 -2.00 -9.35
C VAL A 182 -5.46 -1.60 -10.78
N ASP A 183 -5.62 -0.33 -11.15
CA ASP A 183 -5.18 0.19 -12.44
C ASP A 183 -3.68 -0.02 -12.64
N ASN A 184 -2.89 0.19 -11.59
CA ASN A 184 -1.45 -0.02 -11.63
C ASN A 184 -1.07 -1.50 -11.85
N TYR A 185 -1.92 -2.47 -11.50
CA TYR A 185 -1.68 -3.87 -11.85
C TYR A 185 -1.72 -4.09 -13.37
N PHE A 186 -2.55 -3.37 -14.11
CA PHE A 186 -2.56 -3.50 -15.58
C PHE A 186 -1.26 -2.99 -16.19
N VAL A 187 -0.73 -1.88 -15.68
CA VAL A 187 0.59 -1.36 -16.08
C VAL A 187 1.69 -2.39 -15.84
N VAL A 188 1.69 -3.05 -14.68
CA VAL A 188 2.66 -4.12 -14.38
C VAL A 188 2.48 -5.33 -15.32
N LEU A 189 1.24 -5.72 -15.63
CA LEU A 189 0.96 -6.81 -16.57
C LEU A 189 1.43 -6.51 -17.99
N GLU A 190 1.26 -5.28 -18.47
CA GLU A 190 1.74 -4.85 -19.78
C GLU A 190 3.27 -4.98 -19.87
N ASN A 191 4.01 -4.46 -18.88
CA ASN A 191 5.47 -4.57 -18.84
C ASN A 191 5.95 -6.03 -18.78
N LEU A 192 5.28 -6.90 -18.02
CA LEU A 192 5.59 -8.33 -18.00
C LEU A 192 5.29 -9.01 -19.33
N GLY A 193 4.21 -8.60 -20.01
CA GLY A 193 3.83 -9.08 -21.33
C GLY A 193 4.89 -8.74 -22.37
N GLU A 194 5.30 -7.47 -22.45
CA GLU A 194 6.39 -7.02 -23.34
C GLU A 194 7.68 -7.80 -23.08
N ARG A 195 8.04 -8.01 -21.81
CA ARG A 195 9.25 -8.77 -21.47
C ARG A 195 9.16 -10.25 -21.86
N LEU A 196 7.97 -10.85 -21.81
CA LEU A 196 7.76 -12.22 -22.27
C LEU A 196 7.90 -12.34 -23.79
N GLU A 197 7.38 -11.37 -24.56
CA GLU A 197 7.52 -11.33 -26.02
C GLU A 197 8.99 -11.20 -26.45
N GLU A 198 9.77 -10.34 -25.79
CA GLU A 198 11.21 -10.23 -26.02
C GLU A 198 11.94 -11.56 -25.78
N LEU A 199 11.63 -12.22 -24.68
CA LEU A 199 12.23 -13.51 -24.31
C LEU A 199 11.84 -14.62 -25.27
N GLU A 200 10.62 -14.62 -25.79
CA GLU A 200 10.19 -15.57 -26.82
C GLU A 200 11.04 -15.41 -28.08
N GLY A 201 11.27 -14.17 -28.52
CA GLY A 201 12.17 -13.86 -29.63
C GLY A 201 13.61 -14.32 -29.38
N GLU A 202 14.15 -14.12 -28.18
CA GLU A 202 15.49 -14.60 -27.80
C GLU A 202 15.57 -16.15 -27.85
N ILE A 203 14.54 -16.86 -27.37
CA ILE A 203 14.50 -18.33 -27.33
C ILE A 203 14.42 -18.93 -28.73
N ILE A 204 13.58 -18.37 -29.61
CA ILE A 204 13.43 -18.85 -30.99
C ILE A 204 14.76 -18.73 -31.76
N ASN A 205 15.49 -17.63 -31.55
CA ASN A 205 16.71 -17.34 -32.28
C ASN A 205 17.95 -18.05 -31.69
N ASN A 206 18.02 -18.28 -30.37
CA ASN A 206 19.14 -18.97 -29.74
C ASN A 206 18.76 -19.63 -28.40
N ALA A 207 18.28 -20.86 -28.46
CA ALA A 207 17.90 -21.62 -27.27
C ALA A 207 19.15 -22.04 -26.46
N GLY A 208 19.39 -21.35 -25.33
CA GLY A 208 20.51 -21.63 -24.43
C GLY A 208 20.12 -21.68 -22.95
N SER A 209 21.09 -22.02 -22.08
CA SER A 209 20.90 -22.09 -20.63
C SER A 209 20.58 -20.73 -19.96
N GLN A 210 20.84 -19.62 -20.65
CA GLN A 210 20.44 -18.28 -20.19
C GLN A 210 18.96 -18.02 -20.43
N SER A 211 18.43 -18.33 -21.62
CA SER A 211 17.03 -18.15 -21.97
C SER A 211 16.10 -18.95 -21.05
N GLN A 212 16.51 -20.18 -20.67
CA GLN A 212 15.79 -20.96 -19.65
C GLN A 212 15.76 -20.27 -18.29
N ARG A 213 16.87 -19.68 -17.83
CA ARG A 213 16.94 -18.98 -16.54
C ARG A 213 16.03 -17.75 -16.51
N LEU A 214 15.99 -17.00 -17.61
CA LEU A 214 15.12 -15.83 -17.76
C LEU A 214 13.64 -16.23 -17.81
N LEU A 215 13.29 -17.29 -18.54
CA LEU A 215 11.91 -17.82 -18.54
C LEU A 215 11.47 -18.24 -17.14
N TYR A 216 12.35 -18.91 -16.37
CA TYR A 216 12.06 -19.26 -14.98
C TYR A 216 11.97 -18.04 -14.05
N ALA A 217 12.63 -16.93 -14.36
CA ALA A 217 12.48 -15.69 -13.62
C ALA A 217 11.09 -15.08 -13.89
N GLN A 218 10.71 -14.91 -15.16
CA GLN A 218 9.39 -14.37 -15.53
C GLN A 218 8.23 -15.21 -14.99
N LYS A 219 8.36 -16.55 -15.03
CA LYS A 219 7.37 -17.44 -14.41
C LYS A 219 7.19 -17.15 -12.92
N ARG A 220 8.26 -16.79 -12.18
CA ARG A 220 8.16 -16.46 -10.76
C ARG A 220 7.42 -15.15 -10.54
N GLU A 221 7.71 -14.14 -11.35
CA GLU A 221 7.04 -12.83 -11.27
C GLU A 221 5.52 -12.99 -11.50
N LEU A 222 5.10 -13.76 -12.51
CA LEU A 222 3.69 -14.07 -12.73
C LEU A 222 3.03 -14.81 -11.54
N ILE A 223 3.75 -15.74 -10.92
CA ILE A 223 3.26 -16.47 -9.73
C ILE A 223 3.14 -15.51 -8.54
N LEU A 224 4.08 -14.59 -8.37
CA LEU A 224 4.05 -13.57 -7.32
C LEU A 224 2.83 -12.66 -7.49
N MET A 225 2.60 -12.15 -8.70
CA MET A 225 1.43 -11.33 -8.99
C MET A 225 0.13 -12.08 -8.73
N ARG A 226 0.01 -13.32 -9.25
CA ARG A 226 -1.17 -14.17 -9.02
C ARG A 226 -1.46 -14.39 -7.54
N LYS A 227 -0.42 -14.57 -6.70
CA LYS A 227 -0.58 -14.77 -5.24
C LYS A 227 -1.31 -13.62 -4.56
N PHE A 228 -1.17 -12.39 -5.05
CA PHE A 228 -1.73 -11.20 -4.44
C PHE A 228 -3.00 -10.70 -5.14
N VAL A 229 -3.11 -10.88 -6.46
CA VAL A 229 -4.32 -10.50 -7.23
C VAL A 229 -5.46 -11.51 -7.01
N TRP A 230 -5.14 -12.79 -6.78
CA TRP A 230 -6.11 -13.84 -6.48
C TRP A 230 -5.81 -14.47 -5.10
N PRO A 231 -6.08 -13.75 -4.00
CA PRO A 231 -5.65 -14.11 -2.65
C PRO A 231 -6.30 -15.39 -2.07
#